data_AF-X1D7C3-F1
#
_entry.id   AF-X1D7C3-F1
#
_cell.length_a   1.000
_cell.length_b   1.000
_cell.length_c   1.000
_cell.angle_alpha   90.00
_cell.angle_beta   90.00
_cell.angle_gamma   90.00
#
_symmetry.space_group_name_H-M   'P 1'
#
loop_
_entity.id
_entity.type
_entity.pdbx_description
1 polymer ?
#
loop_
_entity_poly.entity_id
_entity_poly.type
_entity_poly.pdbx_seq_one_letter_code
_entity_poly.pdbx_strand_id
1 'polypeptide(L)'
;MAKSDSFFIRASVSGNGTTYNETSVDLGAFVDALGKSVLRVHNVQARIIDADLLNTPYKTNANYFAGFQLCTQTQTGMVSFTERSLIASGNLTVGTAAAEIVAVSETNDLMPQDFENGYLVAVDTIFLGVDQSVAAEQG
;
A
#
# COMPACT_ATOMS: atom_id res chain seq x y z
N MET A 1 -7.65 13.38 -32.27
CA MET A 1 -8.83 12.91 -31.52
C MET A 1 -8.34 12.49 -30.14
N ALA A 2 -9.03 12.90 -29.07
CA ALA A 2 -8.49 13.24 -27.73
C ALA A 2 -7.29 12.41 -27.21
N LYS A 3 -6.26 13.12 -26.74
CA LYS A 3 -5.04 12.58 -26.12
C LYS A 3 -5.39 11.66 -24.94
N SER A 4 -4.70 10.53 -24.88
CA SER A 4 -4.53 9.63 -23.73
C SER A 4 -4.59 10.37 -22.39
N ASP A 5 -5.77 10.48 -21.80
CA ASP A 5 -5.93 11.05 -20.46
C ASP A 5 -5.64 9.93 -19.45
N SER A 6 -4.68 10.16 -18.56
CA SER A 6 -4.34 9.19 -17.51
C SER A 6 -5.47 9.18 -16.49
N PHE A 7 -6.14 8.03 -16.33
CA PHE A 7 -7.14 7.86 -15.28
C PHE A 7 -6.48 7.44 -13.96
N PHE A 8 -7.06 7.85 -12.83
CA PHE A 8 -6.55 7.54 -11.49
C PHE A 8 -7.65 6.90 -10.65
N ILE A 9 -7.32 5.77 -10.02
CA ILE A 9 -8.13 5.15 -8.96
C ILE A 9 -7.54 5.57 -7.62
N ARG A 10 -8.39 5.95 -6.67
CA ARG A 10 -7.99 6.39 -5.33
C ARG A 10 -8.73 5.57 -4.28
N ALA A 11 -8.00 5.12 -3.28
CA ALA A 11 -8.53 4.40 -2.14
C ALA A 11 -7.75 4.81 -0.88
N SER A 12 -8.38 4.65 0.28
CA SER A 12 -7.76 4.91 1.58
C SER A 12 -8.18 3.84 2.57
N VAL A 13 -7.22 3.37 3.36
CA VAL A 13 -7.46 2.48 4.49
C VAL A 13 -6.93 3.15 5.76
N SER A 14 -7.69 3.06 6.84
CA SER A 14 -7.23 3.52 8.16
C SER A 14 -6.62 2.35 8.91
N GLY A 15 -5.40 2.54 9.44
CA GLY A 15 -4.82 1.60 10.39
C GLY A 15 -5.55 1.66 11.74
N ASN A 16 -5.40 0.62 12.55
CA ASN A 16 -5.98 0.56 13.90
C ASN A 16 -4.93 0.39 15.01
N GLY A 17 -3.64 0.49 14.67
CA GLY A 17 -2.52 0.43 15.61
C GLY A 17 -2.17 -0.95 16.16
N THR A 18 -2.94 -2.00 15.84
CA THR A 18 -2.76 -3.33 16.47
C THR A 18 -2.77 -4.50 15.50
N THR A 19 -3.43 -4.38 14.36
CA THR A 19 -3.64 -5.49 13.43
C THR A 19 -3.72 -4.99 12.01
N TYR A 20 -3.35 -5.85 11.07
CA TYR A 20 -3.63 -5.67 9.67
C TYR A 20 -5.11 -5.31 9.43
N ASN A 21 -5.33 -4.27 8.64
CA ASN A 21 -6.65 -3.86 8.19
C ASN A 21 -6.63 -3.63 6.68
N GLU A 22 -7.74 -3.91 6.00
CA GLU A 22 -7.85 -3.75 4.55
C GLU A 22 -9.18 -3.14 4.14
N THR A 23 -9.17 -2.47 2.98
CA THR A 23 -10.39 -2.04 2.29
C THR A 23 -10.41 -2.62 0.88
N SER A 24 -11.61 -2.98 0.41
CA SER A 24 -11.81 -3.31 -0.98
C SER A 24 -11.81 -2.06 -1.86
N VAL A 25 -11.32 -2.23 -3.08
CA VAL A 25 -11.32 -1.26 -4.17
C VAL A 25 -12.00 -1.92 -5.36
N ASP A 26 -13.17 -1.40 -5.72
CA ASP A 26 -13.98 -1.93 -6.81
C ASP A 26 -13.43 -1.48 -8.17
N LEU A 27 -13.19 -2.47 -9.03
CA LEU A 27 -12.73 -2.36 -10.41
C LEU A 27 -13.77 -2.88 -11.41
N GLY A 28 -14.97 -3.27 -10.98
CA GLY A 28 -16.00 -3.89 -11.82
C GLY A 28 -16.49 -3.02 -12.97
N ALA A 29 -16.28 -1.71 -12.91
CA ALA A 29 -16.54 -0.79 -14.02
C ALA A 29 -15.47 -0.86 -15.13
N PHE A 30 -14.30 -1.45 -14.85
CA PHE A 30 -13.10 -1.41 -15.71
C PHE A 30 -12.60 -2.80 -16.11
N VAL A 31 -12.90 -3.81 -15.32
CA VAL A 31 -12.49 -5.20 -15.55
C VAL A 31 -13.72 -6.04 -15.83
N ASP A 32 -13.68 -6.77 -16.93
CA ASP A 32 -14.63 -7.84 -17.24
C ASP A 32 -13.82 -9.08 -17.61
N ALA A 33 -13.58 -9.92 -16.61
CA ALA A 33 -12.78 -11.13 -16.77
C ALA A 33 -13.43 -12.13 -17.75
N LEU A 34 -14.77 -12.14 -17.87
CA LEU A 34 -15.48 -13.03 -18.78
C LEU A 34 -15.51 -12.47 -20.21
N GLY A 35 -15.65 -11.15 -20.34
CA GLY A 35 -15.60 -10.41 -21.61
C GLY A 35 -14.19 -10.12 -22.14
N LYS A 36 -13.14 -10.60 -21.46
CA LYS A 36 -11.71 -10.43 -21.81
C LYS A 36 -11.16 -9.00 -21.68
N SER A 37 -11.80 -8.17 -20.86
CA SER A 37 -11.28 -6.85 -20.51
C SER A 37 -10.48 -6.94 -19.21
N VAL A 38 -9.19 -6.63 -19.27
CA VAL A 38 -8.29 -6.59 -18.10
C VAL A 38 -7.73 -5.19 -17.91
N LEU A 39 -7.50 -4.80 -16.67
CA LEU A 39 -6.91 -3.51 -16.33
C LEU A 39 -5.38 -3.64 -16.27
N ARG A 40 -4.69 -2.64 -16.79
CA ARG A 40 -3.23 -2.52 -16.71
C ARG A 40 -2.86 -1.39 -15.75
N VAL A 41 -2.18 -1.74 -14.66
CA VAL A 41 -1.65 -0.78 -13.70
C VAL A 41 -0.28 -0.32 -14.18
N HIS A 42 -0.17 0.98 -14.45
CA HIS A 42 1.08 1.60 -14.87
C HIS A 42 1.92 2.10 -13.69
N ASN A 43 1.28 2.57 -12.62
CA ASN A 43 1.96 3.08 -11.45
C ASN A 43 1.07 2.94 -10.22
N VAL A 44 1.70 2.71 -9.08
CA VAL A 44 1.08 2.71 -7.76
C VAL A 44 1.84 3.71 -6.90
N GLN A 45 1.11 4.69 -6.37
CA GLN A 45 1.64 5.66 -5.42
C GLN A 45 0.82 5.55 -4.14
N ALA A 46 1.50 5.31 -3.04
CA ALA A 46 0.91 5.31 -1.71
C ALA A 46 1.56 6.40 -0.88
N ARG A 47 0.78 6.94 0.06
CA ARG A 47 1.28 7.83 1.10
C ARG A 47 0.70 7.35 2.42
N ILE A 48 1.56 7.23 3.42
CA ILE A 48 1.16 6.94 4.79
C ILE A 48 1.18 8.27 5.55
N ILE A 49 0.04 8.65 6.12
CA ILE A 49 -0.16 9.91 6.84
C ILE A 49 -0.87 9.66 8.16
N ASP A 50 -0.71 10.57 9.10
CA ASP A 50 -1.49 10.58 10.32
C ASP A 50 -2.94 11.06 10.05
N ALA A 51 -3.82 10.88 11.03
CA ALA A 51 -5.23 11.22 10.96
C ALA A 51 -5.50 12.72 10.68
N ASP A 52 -4.52 13.59 10.96
CA ASP A 52 -4.59 15.02 10.67
C ASP A 52 -4.23 15.39 9.21
N LEU A 53 -3.87 14.40 8.39
CA LEU A 53 -3.52 14.51 6.97
C LEU A 53 -2.28 15.36 6.65
N LEU A 54 -1.57 15.84 7.66
CA LEU A 54 -0.44 16.76 7.50
C LEU A 54 0.85 16.18 8.04
N ASN A 55 0.76 15.32 9.05
CA ASN A 55 1.91 14.81 9.77
C ASN A 55 2.27 13.37 9.38
N THR A 56 3.56 13.08 9.50
CA THR A 56 4.07 11.71 9.45
C THR A 56 3.66 11.03 10.75
N PRO A 57 2.99 9.86 10.71
CA PRO A 57 2.61 9.16 11.92
C PRO A 57 3.85 8.69 12.66
N TYR A 58 3.90 8.96 13.97
CA TYR A 58 5.02 8.60 14.82
C TYR A 58 4.53 8.21 16.22
N LYS A 59 5.40 7.53 16.98
CA LYS A 59 5.15 7.22 18.38
C LYS A 59 6.23 7.86 19.25
N THR A 60 5.82 8.65 20.23
CA THR A 60 6.75 9.26 21.19
C THR A 60 7.58 8.21 21.91
N ASN A 61 8.91 8.36 21.89
CA ASN A 61 9.88 7.48 22.53
C ASN A 61 9.84 6.01 22.06
N ALA A 62 9.32 5.76 20.85
CA ALA A 62 9.36 4.44 20.24
C ALA A 62 9.53 4.55 18.72
N ASN A 63 10.16 3.54 18.13
CA ASN A 63 10.20 3.44 16.68
C ASN A 63 8.86 2.95 16.17
N TYR A 64 8.41 3.55 15.07
CA TYR A 64 7.12 3.25 14.46
C TYR A 64 7.33 2.75 13.03
N PHE A 65 6.62 1.68 12.70
CA PHE A 65 6.63 1.05 11.39
C PHE A 65 5.19 0.98 10.89
N ALA A 66 4.98 1.37 9.63
CA ALA A 66 3.73 1.16 8.93
C ALA A 66 4.02 0.59 7.55
N GLY A 67 3.37 -0.50 7.20
CA GLY A 67 3.44 -1.11 5.87
C GLY A 67 2.13 -0.92 5.13
N PHE A 68 2.19 -0.75 3.81
CA PHE A 68 1.03 -0.88 2.95
C PHE A 68 1.25 -2.01 1.95
N GLN A 69 0.17 -2.63 1.52
CA GLN A 69 0.19 -3.59 0.42
C GLN A 69 -1.08 -3.49 -0.41
N LEU A 70 -0.95 -3.79 -1.70
CA LEU A 70 -2.05 -3.92 -2.63
C LEU A 70 -2.10 -5.35 -3.12
N CYS A 71 -3.21 -6.04 -2.87
CA CYS A 71 -3.38 -7.46 -3.18
C CYS A 71 -4.62 -7.71 -4.05
N THR A 72 -4.60 -8.75 -4.90
CA THR A 72 -5.78 -9.20 -5.67
C THR A 72 -6.78 -10.04 -4.87
N GLN A 73 -6.43 -10.41 -3.64
CA GLN A 73 -7.24 -11.22 -2.72
C GLN A 73 -7.13 -10.67 -1.31
N THR A 74 -8.15 -10.91 -0.49
CA THR A 74 -8.18 -10.56 0.93
C THR A 74 -7.04 -11.26 1.67
N GLN A 75 -6.39 -10.55 2.59
CA GLN A 75 -5.34 -11.12 3.43
C GLN A 75 -5.68 -10.96 4.92
N THR A 76 -5.04 -11.78 5.76
CA THR A 76 -5.16 -11.67 7.23
C THR A 76 -3.94 -10.98 7.87
N GLY A 77 -2.95 -10.60 7.07
CA GLY A 77 -1.71 -9.97 7.47
C GLY A 77 -0.88 -9.51 6.27
N MET A 78 0.25 -8.85 6.53
CA MET A 78 1.22 -8.52 5.49
C MET A 78 1.78 -9.80 4.86
N VAL A 79 1.79 -9.86 3.52
CA VAL A 79 2.30 -11.02 2.78
C VAL A 79 3.67 -10.74 2.16
N SER A 80 4.45 -11.80 1.95
CA SER A 80 5.77 -11.72 1.32
C SER A 80 5.67 -11.66 -0.22
N PHE A 81 6.75 -11.25 -0.89
CA PHE A 81 6.86 -11.25 -2.36
C PHE A 81 6.69 -12.62 -3.03
N THR A 82 6.70 -13.71 -2.26
CA THR A 82 6.37 -15.04 -2.78
C THR A 82 4.88 -15.22 -3.05
N GLU A 83 4.05 -14.35 -2.50
CA GLU A 83 2.61 -14.41 -2.66
C GLU A 83 2.18 -13.82 -4.01
N ARG A 84 1.40 -14.59 -4.77
CA ARG A 84 1.00 -14.20 -6.13
C ARG A 84 -0.03 -13.08 -6.13
N SER A 85 -0.73 -12.89 -5.02
CA SER A 85 -1.72 -11.82 -4.92
C SER A 85 -1.09 -10.43 -4.84
N LEU A 86 0.19 -10.32 -4.46
CA LEU A 86 0.85 -9.04 -4.21
C LEU A 86 1.10 -8.27 -5.51
N ILE A 87 0.54 -7.06 -5.61
CA ILE A 87 0.72 -6.13 -6.72
C ILE A 87 1.81 -5.10 -6.39
N ALA A 88 1.75 -4.53 -5.18
CA ALA A 88 2.69 -3.51 -4.70
C ALA A 88 2.73 -3.52 -3.18
N SER A 89 3.87 -3.16 -2.60
CA SER A 89 4.02 -2.91 -1.16
C SER A 89 5.01 -1.79 -0.91
N GLY A 90 5.08 -1.37 0.35
CA GLY A 90 6.10 -0.47 0.85
C GLY A 90 5.93 -0.22 2.33
N ASN A 91 6.89 0.48 2.90
CA ASN A 91 6.91 0.80 4.31
C ASN A 91 7.30 2.26 4.58
N LEU A 92 6.85 2.72 5.74
CA LEU A 92 7.30 3.92 6.42
C LEU A 92 7.90 3.47 7.76
N THR A 93 9.15 3.84 7.98
CA THR A 93 9.86 3.65 9.24
C THR A 93 10.18 5.02 9.83
N VAL A 94 9.80 5.22 11.10
CA VAL A 94 10.04 6.46 11.84
C VAL A 94 10.79 6.12 13.11
N GLY A 95 12.01 6.66 13.23
CA GLY A 95 12.81 6.60 14.44
C GLY A 95 12.57 7.82 15.31
N THR A 96 12.36 7.62 16.62
CA THR A 96 12.19 8.73 17.57
C THR A 96 13.19 8.66 18.72
N ALA A 97 13.64 9.82 19.20
CA ALA A 97 14.48 9.93 20.39
C ALA A 97 14.06 11.18 21.18
N ALA A 98 13.90 11.04 22.50
CA ALA A 98 13.51 12.14 23.39
C ALA A 98 12.29 12.94 22.89
N ALA A 99 11.25 12.22 22.43
CA ALA A 99 10.03 12.75 21.83
C ALA A 99 10.15 13.47 20.47
N GLU A 100 11.33 13.50 19.87
CA GLU A 100 11.58 14.07 18.55
C GLU A 100 11.74 12.99 17.48
N ILE A 101 11.36 13.30 16.24
CA ILE A 101 11.64 12.44 15.08
C ILE A 101 13.10 12.64 14.70
N VAL A 102 13.89 11.56 14.74
CA VAL A 102 15.32 11.58 14.41
C VAL A 102 15.64 10.96 13.06
N ALA A 103 14.76 10.09 12.57
CA ALA A 103 14.91 9.45 11.28
C ALA A 103 13.54 9.15 10.67
N VAL A 104 13.40 9.37 9.37
CA VAL A 104 12.26 8.91 8.58
C VAL A 104 12.81 8.22 7.35
N SER A 105 12.33 7.02 7.10
CA SER A 105 12.62 6.26 5.88
C SER A 105 11.31 5.79 5.29
N GLU A 106 11.01 6.25 4.09
CA GLU A 106 9.94 5.71 3.26
C GLU A 106 10.60 4.89 2.16
N THR A 107 10.19 3.65 2.03
CA THR A 107 10.71 2.77 1.00
C THR A 107 9.54 2.04 0.39
N ASN A 108 9.28 2.32 -0.87
CA ASN A 108 8.51 1.39 -1.65
C ASN A 108 9.35 0.15 -1.86
N ASP A 109 8.71 -1.00 -1.78
CA ASP A 109 9.30 -2.32 -2.00
C ASP A 109 9.54 -2.58 -3.50
N LEU A 110 9.89 -1.51 -4.22
CA LEU A 110 10.15 -1.40 -5.65
C LEU A 110 11.66 -1.60 -5.90
N MET A 111 12.19 -2.79 -5.60
CA MET A 111 13.43 -3.25 -6.23
C MET A 111 13.07 -3.70 -7.66
N PRO A 112 13.86 -3.37 -8.71
CA PRO A 112 13.38 -2.81 -9.98
C PRO A 112 12.24 -3.61 -10.63
N GLN A 113 11.01 -3.30 -10.26
CA GLN A 113 9.80 -3.62 -11.01
C GLN A 113 9.48 -2.42 -11.90
N ASP A 114 10.35 -2.16 -12.86
CA ASP A 114 9.97 -1.34 -14.00
C ASP A 114 9.18 -2.26 -14.92
N PHE A 115 7.86 -2.35 -14.69
CA PHE A 115 7.00 -3.09 -15.59
C PHE A 115 6.94 -2.31 -16.92
N GLU A 116 7.84 -2.61 -17.85
CA GLU A 116 7.89 -2.00 -19.19
C GLU A 116 6.52 -2.03 -19.88
N ASN A 117 5.66 -2.98 -19.50
CA ASN A 117 4.29 -3.13 -19.99
C ASN A 117 3.20 -3.10 -18.89
N GLY A 118 3.49 -2.63 -17.68
CA GLY A 118 2.56 -2.58 -16.54
C GLY A 118 2.18 -3.94 -15.94
N TYR A 119 1.51 -3.93 -14.78
CA TYR A 119 0.96 -5.12 -14.12
C TYR A 119 -0.50 -5.36 -14.56
N LEU A 120 -0.85 -6.61 -14.92
CA LEU A 120 -2.20 -6.95 -15.37
C LEU A 120 -3.08 -7.43 -14.22
N VAL A 121 -4.24 -6.78 -14.07
CA VAL A 121 -5.26 -7.12 -13.07
C VAL A 121 -6.50 -7.62 -13.81
N ALA A 122 -6.84 -8.89 -13.58
CA ALA A 122 -8.00 -9.57 -14.17
C ALA A 122 -9.07 -9.92 -13.12
N VAL A 123 -9.10 -9.18 -12.02
CA VAL A 123 -10.10 -9.29 -10.95
C VAL A 123 -10.93 -8.02 -10.88
N ASP A 124 -12.18 -8.16 -10.46
CA ASP A 124 -13.13 -7.06 -10.28
C ASP A 124 -12.89 -6.28 -8.98
N THR A 125 -12.11 -6.82 -8.04
CA THR A 125 -11.81 -6.18 -6.77
C THR A 125 -10.36 -6.40 -6.41
N ILE A 126 -9.70 -5.36 -5.89
CA ILE A 126 -8.39 -5.46 -5.22
C ILE A 126 -8.51 -4.93 -3.79
N PHE A 127 -7.52 -5.23 -2.96
CA PHE A 127 -7.54 -4.94 -1.53
C PHE A 127 -6.33 -4.10 -1.17
N LEU A 128 -6.56 -2.92 -0.61
CA LEU A 128 -5.54 -2.07 -0.04
C LEU A 128 -5.45 -2.36 1.46
N GLY A 129 -4.32 -2.91 1.87
CA GLY A 129 -4.01 -3.27 3.24
C GLY A 129 -3.02 -2.31 3.89
N VAL A 130 -3.14 -2.17 5.21
CA VAL A 130 -2.17 -1.49 6.08
C VAL A 130 -1.93 -2.32 7.32
N ASP A 131 -0.69 -2.38 7.76
CA ASP A 131 -0.33 -2.90 9.07
C ASP A 131 0.62 -1.94 9.78
N GLN A 132 0.56 -1.92 11.10
CA GLN A 132 1.30 -0.99 11.93
C GLN A 132 1.94 -1.76 13.08
N SER A 133 3.21 -1.50 13.30
CA SER A 133 3.95 -2.07 14.41
C SER A 133 4.75 -0.99 15.10
N VAL A 134 4.65 -0.95 16.42
CA VAL A 134 5.64 -0.28 17.25
C VAL A 134 6.75 -1.30 17.47
N ALA A 135 8.02 -0.93 17.26
CA ALA A 135 9.11 -1.85 17.56
C ALA A 135 8.90 -2.43 18.96
N ALA A 136 8.73 -3.76 19.05
CA ALA A 136 9.00 -4.45 20.29
C ALA A 136 10.45 -4.12 20.68
N GLU A 137 10.70 -3.97 21.98
CA GLU A 137 12.05 -3.78 22.53
C GLU A 137 12.93 -4.98 22.16
N GLN A 138 13.51 -4.94 20.96
CA GLN A 138 14.47 -5.91 20.43
C GLN A 138 13.90 -7.32 20.17
N GLY A 139 14.38 -7.94 19.09
CA GLY A 139 14.61 -9.39 19.09
C GLY A 139 15.93 -9.66 19.79
#